data_AF-A0A352L4S0-F1
#
_entry.id   AF-A0A352L4S0-F1
#
_cell.length_a   1.000
_cell.length_b   1.000
_cell.length_c   1.000
_cell.angle_alpha   90.00
_cell.angle_beta   90.00
_cell.angle_gamma   90.00
#
_symmetry.space_group_name_H-M   'P 1'
#
loop_
_entity.id
_entity.type
_entity.pdbx_description
1 polymer ?
#
loop_
_entity_poly.entity_id
_entity_poly.type
_entity_poly.pdbx_seq_one_letter_code
_entity_poly.pdbx_strand_id
1 'polypeptide(L)'
;MVLRSGLPVFRLYLFMGVLQMSRIKLCGKLKSASGLMARALGVCAAAVAVSAGLPAEEVTEKFLSDGVTARVGGYRPQRAVMDQEASIATKTPDGLKAPKFGYITLGDRKFAFIADEPEGEEGRLFIDANADGDLTNDPAVEWKSEERGGLKQYTGRGKVQLTADRTGALGLYRFDPKDPRRAQLATTLMFYTDFGSEYSFELDGKPFSTFVSGALADGSMLPIDRDGNGRVSRRFENVQIGSAFNFTGTTYKFALEDGRLTLEKAAEPIEQQPLPPNLVVGQKALT
;
A
#
# COMPACT_ATOMS: atom_id res chain seq x y z
N MET A 1 64.77 -1.96 -20.32
CA MET A 1 64.31 -0.56 -20.47
C MET A 1 63.01 -0.44 -19.67
N VAL A 2 63.10 -0.28 -18.33
CA VAL A 2 62.83 0.98 -17.57
C VAL A 2 61.32 1.34 -17.61
N LEU A 3 60.54 0.94 -16.56
CA LEU A 3 59.90 1.78 -15.50
C LEU A 3 58.61 2.50 -15.98
N ARG A 4 57.40 2.53 -15.35
CA ARG A 4 56.91 2.79 -13.97
C ARG A 4 55.37 2.51 -13.97
N SER A 5 54.76 1.78 -13.02
CA SER A 5 54.16 2.18 -11.71
C SER A 5 53.09 3.30 -11.73
N GLY A 6 51.90 3.02 -11.16
CA GLY A 6 50.98 4.07 -10.68
C GLY A 6 49.52 3.65 -10.44
N LEU A 7 49.22 3.02 -9.30
CA LEU A 7 47.86 2.95 -8.70
C LEU A 7 47.58 4.22 -7.90
N PRO A 8 46.34 4.76 -7.86
CA PRO A 8 45.92 5.66 -6.80
C PRO A 8 45.03 4.97 -5.76
N VAL A 9 45.45 5.15 -4.51
CA VAL A 9 44.77 4.84 -3.26
C VAL A 9 43.66 5.87 -3.04
N PHE A 10 42.41 5.42 -2.85
CA PHE A 10 41.33 6.30 -2.39
C PHE A 10 41.29 6.36 -0.86
N ARG A 11 41.32 7.59 -0.36
CA ARG A 11 41.49 7.99 1.04
C ARG A 11 40.12 8.20 1.68
N LEU A 12 39.87 7.51 2.79
CA LEU A 12 38.70 7.64 3.65
C LEU A 12 38.72 9.02 4.35
N TYR A 13 37.68 9.83 4.20
CA TYR A 13 37.48 11.07 4.97
C TYR A 13 36.37 10.88 6.00
N LEU A 14 36.77 10.91 7.28
CA LEU A 14 35.90 10.93 8.45
C LEU A 14 35.62 12.41 8.79
N PHE A 15 34.37 12.85 8.71
CA PHE A 15 33.94 14.19 9.14
C PHE A 15 33.34 14.10 10.56
N MET A 16 34.10 14.57 11.57
CA MET A 16 33.57 14.88 12.91
C MET A 16 33.26 16.38 12.96
N GLY A 17 31.97 16.72 12.98
CA GLY A 17 31.49 18.09 13.22
C GLY A 17 31.27 18.34 14.70
N VAL A 18 32.12 19.18 15.30
CA VAL A 18 31.98 19.74 16.66
C VAL A 18 31.10 20.98 16.57
N LEU A 19 29.93 20.98 17.22
CA LEU A 19 29.07 22.16 17.32
C LEU A 19 29.44 22.98 18.56
N GLN A 20 29.99 24.18 18.33
CA GLN A 20 30.47 25.10 19.36
C GLN A 20 29.32 26.05 19.79
N MET A 21 28.89 25.95 21.05
CA MET A 21 27.94 26.88 21.68
C MET A 21 28.55 28.28 21.83
N SER A 22 27.93 29.29 21.22
CA SER A 22 28.27 30.70 21.45
C SER A 22 27.31 31.33 22.48
N ARG A 23 27.88 31.77 23.60
CA ARG A 23 27.19 32.56 24.64
C ARG A 23 27.14 34.03 24.21
N ILE A 24 25.93 34.57 24.03
CA ILE A 24 25.73 36.02 23.85
C ILE A 24 25.51 36.64 25.24
N LYS A 25 26.47 37.45 25.69
CA LYS A 25 26.30 38.45 26.76
C LYS A 25 25.93 39.77 26.10
N LEU A 26 24.77 40.34 26.44
CA LEU A 26 24.50 41.77 26.26
C LEU A 26 24.27 42.40 27.64
N CYS A 27 25.14 43.32 28.00
CA CYS A 27 24.99 44.25 29.11
C CYS A 27 25.01 45.66 28.48
N GLY A 28 24.06 46.53 28.81
CA GLY A 28 24.04 47.88 28.27
C GLY A 28 22.83 48.70 28.69
N LYS A 29 23.01 49.46 29.78
CA LYS A 29 22.16 50.51 30.36
C LYS A 29 21.41 51.37 29.34
N LEU A 30 20.15 51.71 29.63
CA LEU A 30 19.57 53.00 29.25
C LEU A 30 18.57 53.52 30.30
N LYS A 31 18.55 54.84 30.40
CA LYS A 31 18.17 55.65 31.55
C LYS A 31 16.65 55.89 31.66
N SER A 32 16.26 56.08 32.91
CA SER A 32 15.11 56.83 33.41
C SER A 32 14.61 57.97 32.50
N ALA A 33 13.30 57.97 32.24
CA ALA A 33 12.49 59.18 32.11
C ALA A 33 11.07 58.88 32.61
N SER A 34 10.70 59.56 33.69
CA SER A 34 9.39 59.56 34.35
C SER A 34 8.35 60.36 33.55
N GLY A 35 7.17 59.79 33.36
CA GLY A 35 5.99 60.48 32.83
C GLY A 35 4.72 59.71 33.15
N LEU A 36 3.90 60.26 34.04
CA LEU A 36 2.56 59.78 34.39
C LEU A 36 1.69 59.57 33.14
N MET A 37 1.12 58.38 32.98
CA MET A 37 -0.30 58.22 32.62
C MET A 37 -0.78 56.83 33.03
N ALA A 38 -1.73 56.81 33.95
CA ALA A 38 -2.54 55.65 34.28
C ALA A 38 -3.29 55.17 33.05
N ARG A 39 -3.25 53.86 32.75
CA ARG A 39 -4.34 53.11 32.11
C ARG A 39 -4.01 51.61 32.02
N ALA A 40 -4.92 50.82 32.58
CA ALA A 40 -5.20 49.41 32.29
C ALA A 40 -4.03 48.42 32.30
N LEU A 41 -3.79 47.81 33.47
CA LEU A 41 -3.26 46.45 33.56
C LEU A 41 -4.31 45.47 32.98
N GLY A 42 -4.31 45.33 31.65
CA GLY A 42 -4.85 44.14 30.99
C GLY A 42 -3.77 43.07 31.01
N VAL A 43 -3.86 42.13 31.96
CA VAL A 43 -3.05 40.92 31.96
C VAL A 43 -3.48 40.07 30.76
N CYS A 44 -2.81 40.24 29.62
CA CYS A 44 -2.85 39.25 28.55
C CYS A 44 -2.02 38.05 29.01
N ALA A 45 -2.66 37.14 29.74
CA ALA A 45 -2.14 35.79 29.92
C ALA A 45 -2.13 35.13 28.54
N ALA A 46 -0.96 35.06 27.91
CA ALA A 46 -0.74 34.21 26.76
C ALA A 46 -0.87 32.76 27.22
N ALA A 47 -2.05 32.18 27.05
CA ALA A 47 -2.26 30.75 27.19
C ALA A 47 -1.50 30.06 26.05
N VAL A 48 -0.27 29.62 26.35
CA VAL A 48 0.41 28.63 25.53
C VAL A 48 -0.37 27.34 25.70
N ALA A 49 -1.31 27.09 24.79
CA ALA A 49 -1.97 25.80 24.66
C ALA A 49 -0.89 24.81 24.22
N VAL A 50 -0.28 24.13 25.19
CA VAL A 50 0.45 22.89 24.93
C VAL A 50 -0.60 21.90 24.46
N SER A 51 -0.71 21.72 23.14
CA SER A 51 -1.44 20.59 22.57
C SER A 51 -0.66 19.33 22.95
N ALA A 52 -0.92 18.81 24.15
CA ALA A 52 -0.59 17.43 24.46
C ALA A 52 -1.36 16.61 23.43
N GLY A 53 -0.64 16.06 22.43
CA GLY A 53 -1.23 15.16 21.46
C GLY A 53 -1.96 14.07 22.25
N LEU A 54 -3.27 13.99 22.08
CA LEU A 54 -4.02 12.88 22.62
C LEU A 54 -3.39 11.61 22.05
N PRO A 55 -3.23 10.54 22.87
CA PRO A 55 -2.65 9.30 22.38
C PRO A 55 -3.40 8.84 21.13
N ALA A 56 -2.64 8.44 20.11
CA ALA A 56 -3.19 7.82 18.91
C ALA A 56 -4.09 6.65 19.33
N GLU A 57 -5.28 6.56 18.73
CA GLU A 57 -6.16 5.42 18.99
C GLU A 57 -5.54 4.18 18.37
N GLU A 58 -5.62 3.06 19.10
CA GLU A 58 -4.95 1.83 18.69
C GLU A 58 -5.61 1.24 17.43
N VAL A 59 -4.81 1.09 16.38
CA VAL A 59 -5.21 0.37 15.16
C VAL A 59 -4.58 -1.01 15.20
N THR A 60 -5.41 -2.05 15.17
CA THR A 60 -4.97 -3.44 15.13
C THR A 60 -4.98 -3.97 13.70
N GLU A 61 -3.86 -4.55 13.24
CA GLU A 61 -3.76 -5.24 11.95
C GLU A 61 -3.97 -6.76 12.14
N LYS A 62 -4.82 -7.34 11.29
CA LYS A 62 -4.91 -8.79 11.09
C LYS A 62 -4.63 -9.11 9.63
N PHE A 63 -3.48 -9.73 9.36
CA PHE A 63 -3.13 -10.22 8.03
C PHE A 63 -4.03 -11.40 7.62
N LEU A 64 -4.46 -11.39 6.36
CA LEU A 64 -5.24 -12.43 5.71
C LEU A 64 -4.48 -12.93 4.49
N SER A 65 -4.09 -14.21 4.50
CA SER A 65 -3.29 -14.81 3.42
C SER A 65 -4.07 -15.03 2.12
N ASP A 66 -5.40 -15.06 2.18
CA ASP A 66 -6.30 -15.27 1.04
C ASP A 66 -7.72 -14.69 1.28
N GLY A 67 -8.55 -14.70 0.23
CA GLY A 67 -9.97 -14.39 0.29
C GLY A 67 -10.33 -12.91 0.46
N VAL A 68 -9.35 -12.00 0.43
CA VAL A 68 -9.60 -10.56 0.63
C VAL A 68 -10.42 -9.98 -0.52
N THR A 69 -10.24 -10.47 -1.74
CA THR A 69 -11.00 -10.00 -2.92
C THR A 69 -12.51 -10.10 -2.72
N ALA A 70 -12.96 -11.22 -2.12
CA ALA A 70 -14.39 -11.45 -1.85
C ALA A 70 -14.93 -10.46 -0.80
N ARG A 71 -14.09 -10.07 0.17
CA ARG A 71 -14.46 -9.13 1.24
C ARG A 71 -14.54 -7.69 0.75
N VAL A 72 -13.60 -7.26 -0.10
CA VAL A 72 -13.57 -5.89 -0.64
C VAL A 72 -14.49 -5.68 -1.84
N GLY A 73 -15.21 -6.73 -2.28
CA GLY A 73 -16.23 -6.66 -3.33
C GLY A 73 -15.66 -6.56 -4.75
N GLY A 74 -14.42 -7.02 -4.97
CA GLY A 74 -13.79 -7.04 -6.29
C GLY A 74 -12.26 -7.04 -6.24
N TYR A 75 -11.63 -7.12 -7.40
CA TYR A 75 -10.17 -7.07 -7.56
C TYR A 75 -9.74 -5.94 -8.47
N ARG A 76 -8.46 -5.57 -8.38
CA ARG A 76 -7.79 -4.63 -9.28
C ARG A 76 -6.73 -5.39 -10.08
N PRO A 77 -6.97 -5.70 -11.36
CA PRO A 77 -5.99 -6.38 -12.18
C PRO A 77 -4.72 -5.56 -12.36
N GLN A 78 -3.59 -6.25 -12.24
CA GLN A 78 -2.25 -5.76 -12.55
C GLN A 78 -1.70 -6.58 -13.73
N ARG A 79 -0.76 -5.96 -14.44
CA ARG A 79 -0.15 -6.54 -15.65
C ARG A 79 1.25 -7.03 -15.31
N ALA A 80 1.53 -8.27 -15.66
CA ALA A 80 2.87 -8.84 -15.65
C ALA A 80 3.24 -9.18 -17.10
N VAL A 81 4.13 -8.38 -17.69
CA VAL A 81 4.57 -8.56 -19.07
C VAL A 81 5.56 -9.72 -19.13
N MET A 82 5.43 -10.56 -20.16
CA MET A 82 6.30 -11.71 -20.41
C MET A 82 7.34 -11.40 -21.48
N ASP A 83 8.20 -10.43 -21.19
CA ASP A 83 9.24 -9.90 -22.08
C ASP A 83 10.65 -10.16 -21.55
N GLN A 84 10.78 -11.02 -20.54
CA GLN A 84 12.05 -11.30 -19.89
C GLN A 84 12.77 -12.47 -20.57
N GLU A 85 14.09 -12.47 -20.46
CA GLU A 85 14.94 -13.59 -20.86
C GLU A 85 14.91 -14.70 -19.81
N ALA A 86 15.21 -15.94 -20.21
CA ALA A 86 15.24 -17.10 -19.31
C ALA A 86 16.18 -16.92 -18.10
N SER A 87 17.20 -16.07 -18.22
CA SER A 87 18.18 -15.77 -17.16
C SER A 87 17.59 -15.17 -15.87
N ILE A 88 16.31 -14.77 -15.87
CA ILE A 88 15.63 -14.34 -14.63
C ILE A 88 15.40 -15.50 -13.65
N ALA A 89 15.48 -16.75 -14.13
CA ALA A 89 15.40 -17.96 -13.33
C ALA A 89 16.76 -18.66 -13.36
N THR A 90 17.33 -18.93 -12.19
CA THR A 90 18.59 -19.69 -12.09
C THR A 90 18.35 -21.17 -12.35
N LYS A 91 17.15 -21.66 -12.05
CA LYS A 91 16.73 -23.03 -12.31
C LYS A 91 15.25 -23.09 -12.71
N THR A 92 14.97 -23.84 -13.75
CA THR A 92 13.63 -23.97 -14.33
C THR A 92 13.14 -25.41 -14.26
N PRO A 93 11.81 -25.64 -14.21
CA PRO A 93 11.24 -26.98 -14.34
C PRO A 93 11.68 -27.67 -15.63
N ASP A 94 11.82 -28.98 -15.59
CA ASP A 94 12.16 -29.78 -16.76
C ASP A 94 10.99 -29.84 -17.76
N GLY A 95 11.34 -30.03 -19.04
CA GLY A 95 10.37 -30.31 -20.10
C GLY A 95 9.50 -29.13 -20.52
N LEU A 96 9.96 -27.89 -20.32
CA LEU A 96 9.32 -26.70 -20.90
C LEU A 96 9.38 -26.76 -22.43
N LYS A 97 8.28 -26.40 -23.10
CA LYS A 97 8.15 -26.51 -24.56
C LYS A 97 8.02 -25.16 -25.26
N ALA A 98 7.29 -24.22 -24.66
CA ALA A 98 7.11 -22.86 -25.14
C ALA A 98 7.06 -21.89 -23.95
N PRO A 99 8.17 -21.79 -23.18
CA PRO A 99 8.21 -20.96 -21.98
C PRO A 99 8.26 -19.47 -22.32
N LYS A 100 7.47 -18.69 -21.58
CA LYS A 100 7.48 -17.22 -21.59
C LYS A 100 7.76 -16.75 -20.18
N PHE A 101 8.72 -15.83 -20.03
CA PHE A 101 9.26 -15.41 -18.75
C PHE A 101 8.83 -13.99 -18.42
N GLY A 102 8.52 -13.72 -17.16
CA GLY A 102 8.17 -12.39 -16.68
C GLY A 102 8.34 -12.25 -15.17
N TYR A 103 7.99 -11.06 -14.66
CA TYR A 103 7.93 -10.80 -13.22
C TYR A 103 6.52 -10.40 -12.78
N ILE A 104 6.04 -11.00 -11.69
CA ILE A 104 4.97 -10.44 -10.87
C ILE A 104 5.63 -9.47 -9.89
N THR A 105 5.19 -8.21 -9.90
CA THR A 105 5.76 -7.16 -9.03
C THR A 105 4.75 -6.78 -7.96
N LEU A 106 5.15 -6.86 -6.69
CA LEU A 106 4.36 -6.46 -5.52
C LEU A 106 5.19 -5.51 -4.66
N GLY A 107 4.91 -4.21 -4.78
CA GLY A 107 5.77 -3.17 -4.21
C GLY A 107 7.19 -3.33 -4.76
N ASP A 108 8.15 -3.48 -3.85
CA ASP A 108 9.58 -3.54 -4.18
C ASP A 108 10.04 -4.96 -4.54
N ARG A 109 9.14 -5.95 -4.37
CA ARG A 109 9.43 -7.36 -4.59
C ARG A 109 9.04 -7.82 -5.99
N LYS A 110 9.88 -8.69 -6.54
CA LYS A 110 9.66 -9.34 -7.83
C LYS A 110 9.68 -10.85 -7.65
N PHE A 111 8.73 -11.52 -8.27
CA PHE A 111 8.61 -12.97 -8.32
C PHE A 111 8.70 -13.38 -9.78
N ALA A 112 9.74 -14.12 -10.15
CA ALA A 112 9.87 -14.62 -11.51
C ALA A 112 8.71 -15.60 -11.79
N PHE A 113 8.26 -15.67 -13.04
CA PHE A 113 7.28 -16.67 -13.43
C PHE A 113 7.55 -17.18 -14.83
N ILE A 114 7.06 -18.39 -15.10
CA ILE A 114 7.12 -19.05 -16.41
C ILE A 114 5.71 -19.47 -16.80
N ALA A 115 5.20 -18.91 -17.90
CA ALA A 115 4.02 -19.44 -18.57
C ALA A 115 4.50 -20.32 -19.74
N ASP A 116 4.35 -21.63 -19.60
CA ASP A 116 4.68 -22.61 -20.63
C ASP A 116 3.42 -22.97 -21.41
N GLU A 117 3.30 -22.46 -22.63
CA GLU A 117 2.07 -22.54 -23.42
C GLU A 117 2.33 -23.21 -24.79
N PRO A 118 2.66 -24.51 -24.83
CA PRO A 118 2.80 -25.25 -26.09
C PRO A 118 1.50 -25.25 -26.90
N GLU A 119 1.62 -25.12 -28.22
CA GLU A 119 0.46 -25.18 -29.11
C GLU A 119 -0.19 -26.58 -29.08
N GLY A 120 -1.51 -26.62 -28.94
CA GLY A 120 -2.27 -27.88 -28.89
C GLY A 120 -2.25 -28.63 -27.55
N GLU A 121 -1.50 -28.15 -26.56
CA GLU A 121 -1.35 -28.79 -25.24
C GLU A 121 -1.92 -27.93 -24.11
N GLU A 122 -2.03 -28.50 -22.91
CA GLU A 122 -2.41 -27.78 -21.69
C GLU A 122 -1.25 -26.89 -21.24
N GLY A 123 -1.54 -25.61 -20.99
CA GLY A 123 -0.54 -24.67 -20.50
C GLY A 123 -0.19 -24.94 -19.05
N ARG A 124 1.04 -24.61 -18.66
CA ARG A 124 1.52 -24.68 -17.27
C ARG A 124 1.98 -23.30 -16.82
N LEU A 125 1.81 -23.01 -15.53
CA LEU A 125 2.29 -21.77 -14.92
C LEU A 125 3.12 -22.12 -13.69
N PHE A 126 4.27 -21.47 -13.58
CA PHE A 126 5.20 -21.60 -12.44
C PHE A 126 5.50 -20.20 -11.92
N ILE A 127 5.59 -20.06 -10.60
CA ILE A 127 5.95 -18.81 -9.94
C ILE A 127 7.08 -19.14 -8.97
N ASP A 128 8.16 -18.39 -9.04
CA ASP A 128 9.21 -18.30 -8.01
C ASP A 128 8.59 -17.64 -6.78
N ALA A 129 7.92 -18.44 -5.96
CA ALA A 129 7.09 -17.99 -4.86
C ALA A 129 7.92 -17.41 -3.73
N ASN A 130 9.14 -17.89 -3.53
CA ASN A 130 10.04 -17.41 -2.49
C ASN A 130 11.06 -16.35 -2.98
N ALA A 131 11.13 -16.12 -4.30
CA ALA A 131 12.07 -15.20 -4.96
C ALA A 131 13.55 -15.61 -4.86
N ASP A 132 13.84 -16.92 -4.86
CA ASP A 132 15.21 -17.46 -4.82
C ASP A 132 15.79 -17.80 -6.21
N GLY A 133 14.98 -17.71 -7.26
CA GLY A 133 15.32 -17.99 -8.65
C GLY A 133 15.24 -19.46 -9.08
N ASP A 134 14.91 -20.40 -8.17
CA ASP A 134 14.73 -21.83 -8.44
C ASP A 134 13.24 -22.20 -8.49
N LEU A 135 12.65 -22.09 -9.69
CA LEU A 135 11.24 -22.41 -9.92
C LEU A 135 10.86 -23.90 -9.77
N THR A 136 11.79 -24.75 -9.34
CA THR A 136 11.53 -26.19 -9.13
C THR A 136 11.17 -26.53 -7.68
N ASN A 137 11.36 -25.60 -6.75
CA ASN A 137 11.12 -25.80 -5.33
C ASN A 137 9.84 -25.11 -4.80
N ASP A 138 9.10 -24.45 -5.68
CA ASP A 138 7.93 -23.65 -5.33
C ASP A 138 6.62 -24.44 -5.24
N PRO A 139 5.62 -23.95 -4.47
CA PRO A 139 4.28 -24.50 -4.48
C PRO A 139 3.67 -24.51 -5.89
N ALA A 140 3.00 -25.62 -6.23
CA ALA A 140 2.31 -25.74 -7.51
C ALA A 140 1.23 -24.66 -7.67
N VAL A 141 1.19 -24.05 -8.85
CA VAL A 141 0.15 -23.09 -9.25
C VAL A 141 -1.03 -23.86 -9.82
N GLU A 142 -2.24 -23.56 -9.35
CA GLU A 142 -3.44 -24.01 -10.03
C GLU A 142 -3.55 -23.23 -11.34
N TRP A 143 -3.51 -23.90 -12.49
CA TRP A 143 -3.61 -23.24 -13.80
C TRP A 143 -4.46 -24.09 -14.72
N LYS A 144 -5.53 -23.51 -15.26
CA LYS A 144 -6.51 -24.20 -16.10
C LYS A 144 -6.85 -23.35 -17.30
N SER A 145 -7.09 -23.99 -18.44
CA SER A 145 -7.65 -23.33 -19.62
C SER A 145 -9.05 -23.82 -19.93
N GLU A 146 -9.93 -22.90 -20.33
CA GLU A 146 -11.24 -23.20 -20.91
C GLU A 146 -11.38 -22.54 -22.28
N GLU A 147 -12.06 -23.20 -23.21
CA GLU A 147 -12.37 -22.60 -24.51
C GLU A 147 -13.72 -21.90 -24.45
N ARG A 148 -13.77 -20.63 -24.87
CA ARG A 148 -15.01 -19.83 -24.95
C ARG A 148 -15.04 -19.06 -26.26
N GLY A 149 -15.92 -19.47 -27.17
CA GLY A 149 -16.09 -18.83 -28.47
C GLY A 149 -14.85 -18.96 -29.37
N GLY A 150 -14.21 -20.13 -29.38
CA GLY A 150 -13.01 -20.40 -30.18
C GLY A 150 -11.72 -19.77 -29.64
N LEU A 151 -11.74 -19.21 -28.43
CA LEU A 151 -10.59 -18.58 -27.77
C LEU A 151 -10.35 -19.24 -26.41
N LYS A 152 -9.09 -19.51 -26.09
CA LYS A 152 -8.67 -20.02 -24.79
C LYS A 152 -8.65 -18.91 -23.74
N GLN A 153 -9.23 -19.18 -22.57
CA GLN A 153 -9.09 -18.36 -21.38
C GLN A 153 -8.38 -19.17 -20.32
N TYR A 154 -7.32 -18.60 -19.76
CA TYR A 154 -6.56 -19.22 -18.69
C TYR A 154 -6.91 -18.57 -17.37
N THR A 155 -7.08 -19.38 -16.33
CA THR A 155 -7.35 -18.93 -14.97
C THR A 155 -6.58 -19.77 -13.98
N GLY A 156 -6.20 -19.17 -12.86
CA GLY A 156 -5.44 -19.87 -11.87
C GLY A 156 -5.27 -19.15 -10.55
N ARG A 157 -4.61 -19.84 -9.64
CA ARG A 157 -4.31 -19.39 -8.28
C ARG A 157 -2.89 -19.82 -7.91
N GLY A 158 -2.13 -18.87 -7.41
CA GLY A 158 -0.78 -19.08 -6.92
C GLY A 158 -0.60 -18.45 -5.55
N LYS A 159 0.55 -18.70 -4.92
CA LYS A 159 0.94 -18.06 -3.67
C LYS A 159 2.36 -17.53 -3.81
N VAL A 160 2.64 -16.44 -3.10
CA VAL A 160 3.98 -15.85 -3.01
C VAL A 160 4.32 -15.58 -1.55
N GLN A 161 5.55 -15.85 -1.16
CA GLN A 161 6.08 -15.54 0.15
C GLN A 161 6.30 -14.04 0.24
N LEU A 162 5.69 -13.33 1.20
CA LEU A 162 5.75 -11.87 1.38
C LEU A 162 6.78 -11.43 2.44
N THR A 163 6.97 -12.25 3.47
CA THR A 163 8.00 -12.15 4.53
C THR A 163 8.35 -13.56 4.98
N ALA A 164 9.19 -13.78 5.99
CA ALA A 164 9.44 -15.14 6.50
C ALA A 164 8.17 -15.84 7.06
N ASP A 165 7.20 -15.05 7.53
CA ASP A 165 5.99 -15.50 8.24
C ASP A 165 4.69 -15.26 7.46
N ARG A 166 4.71 -14.46 6.39
CA ARG A 166 3.52 -14.15 5.59
C ARG A 166 3.62 -14.69 4.17
N THR A 167 2.56 -15.37 3.74
CA THR A 167 2.34 -15.81 2.36
C THR A 167 1.05 -15.17 1.85
N GLY A 168 1.04 -14.70 0.61
CA GLY A 168 -0.11 -14.07 -0.02
C GLY A 168 -0.61 -14.82 -1.25
N ALA A 169 -1.92 -15.04 -1.34
CA ALA A 169 -2.57 -15.63 -2.50
C ALA A 169 -2.73 -14.65 -3.66
N LEU A 170 -2.51 -15.14 -4.88
CA LEU A 170 -2.70 -14.41 -6.12
C LEU A 170 -3.80 -15.07 -6.94
N GLY A 171 -4.70 -14.24 -7.47
CA GLY A 171 -5.54 -14.63 -8.59
C GLY A 171 -4.82 -14.32 -9.90
N LEU A 172 -4.83 -15.29 -10.81
CA LEU A 172 -4.06 -15.24 -12.06
C LEU A 172 -5.01 -15.53 -13.22
N TYR A 173 -4.88 -14.80 -14.32
CA TYR A 173 -5.62 -15.12 -15.54
C TYR A 173 -4.94 -14.54 -16.78
N ARG A 174 -5.28 -15.09 -17.94
CA ARG A 174 -4.73 -14.66 -19.21
C ARG A 174 -5.71 -14.88 -20.35
N PHE A 175 -5.77 -13.89 -21.24
CA PHE A 175 -6.57 -13.97 -22.46
C PHE A 175 -5.81 -14.73 -23.55
N ASP A 176 -6.54 -15.33 -24.48
CA ASP A 176 -5.95 -15.94 -25.67
C ASP A 176 -5.05 -14.92 -26.39
N PRO A 177 -3.76 -15.24 -26.64
CA PRO A 177 -2.88 -14.36 -27.41
C PRO A 177 -3.37 -14.13 -28.85
N LYS A 178 -4.27 -14.98 -29.36
CA LYS A 178 -4.90 -14.86 -30.68
C LYS A 178 -6.20 -14.04 -30.66
N ASP A 179 -6.67 -13.50 -29.51
CA ASP A 179 -7.87 -12.64 -29.45
C ASP A 179 -7.59 -11.25 -30.06
N PRO A 180 -8.12 -10.93 -31.26
CA PRO A 180 -7.81 -9.66 -31.93
C PRO A 180 -8.33 -8.44 -31.17
N ARG A 181 -9.35 -8.60 -30.29
CA ARG A 181 -9.91 -7.51 -29.49
C ARG A 181 -9.01 -7.13 -28.32
N ARG A 182 -8.03 -7.98 -27.99
CA ARG A 182 -7.12 -7.84 -26.85
C ARG A 182 -5.67 -8.08 -27.26
N ALA A 183 -5.32 -7.80 -28.52
CA ALA A 183 -3.97 -8.01 -29.06
C ALA A 183 -2.87 -7.35 -28.20
N GLN A 184 -3.15 -6.22 -27.58
CA GLN A 184 -2.26 -5.52 -26.65
C GLN A 184 -1.95 -6.28 -25.35
N LEU A 185 -2.71 -7.33 -25.03
CA LEU A 185 -2.52 -8.20 -23.86
C LEU A 185 -1.94 -9.57 -24.24
N ALA A 186 -1.58 -9.79 -25.52
CA ALA A 186 -1.10 -11.09 -26.00
C ALA A 186 0.15 -11.58 -25.27
N THR A 187 0.97 -10.68 -24.72
CA THR A 187 2.18 -11.00 -23.93
C THR A 187 2.02 -10.71 -22.43
N THR A 188 0.79 -10.54 -21.95
CA THR A 188 0.51 -10.18 -20.56
C THR A 188 -0.12 -11.33 -19.79
N LEU A 189 0.44 -11.64 -18.63
CA LEU A 189 -0.26 -12.34 -17.55
C LEU A 189 -0.96 -11.29 -16.70
N MET A 190 -2.27 -11.46 -16.48
CA MET A 190 -3.02 -10.61 -15.56
C MET A 190 -3.02 -11.26 -14.18
N PHE A 191 -2.84 -10.45 -13.14
CA PHE A 191 -2.91 -10.94 -11.77
C PHE A 191 -3.59 -9.94 -10.84
N TYR A 192 -3.98 -10.38 -9.65
CA TYR A 192 -4.43 -9.52 -8.57
C TYR A 192 -4.11 -10.15 -7.22
N THR A 193 -3.95 -9.31 -6.20
CA THR A 193 -3.73 -9.75 -4.82
C THR A 193 -5.05 -10.23 -4.22
N ASP A 194 -5.08 -11.48 -3.76
CA ASP A 194 -6.20 -12.03 -2.98
C ASP A 194 -5.88 -12.13 -1.48
N PHE A 195 -4.72 -11.62 -1.07
CA PHE A 195 -4.33 -11.40 0.31
C PHE A 195 -4.44 -9.93 0.69
N GLY A 196 -4.25 -9.63 1.97
CA GLY A 196 -4.26 -8.27 2.48
C GLY A 196 -4.37 -8.23 3.99
N SER A 197 -4.88 -7.13 4.52
CA SER A 197 -5.05 -6.96 5.97
C SER A 197 -6.43 -6.37 6.29
N GLU A 198 -6.99 -6.87 7.39
CA GLU A 198 -8.11 -6.27 8.10
C GLU A 198 -7.53 -5.34 9.17
N TYR A 199 -8.00 -4.10 9.21
CA TYR A 199 -7.64 -3.14 10.25
C TYR A 199 -8.86 -2.88 11.12
N SER A 200 -8.70 -3.02 12.43
CA SER A 200 -9.73 -2.70 13.43
C SER A 200 -9.30 -1.48 14.23
N PHE A 201 -10.24 -0.58 14.47
CA PHE A 201 -10.00 0.68 15.19
C PHE A 201 -11.31 1.18 15.81
N GLU A 202 -11.22 2.19 16.64
CA GLU A 202 -12.39 2.88 17.20
C GLU A 202 -12.52 4.29 16.61
N LEU A 203 -13.73 4.80 16.53
CA LEU A 203 -14.01 6.22 16.32
C LEU A 203 -15.08 6.63 17.33
N ASP A 204 -14.77 7.62 18.17
CA ASP A 204 -15.64 8.08 19.26
C ASP A 204 -16.17 6.92 20.13
N GLY A 205 -15.30 5.92 20.41
CA GLY A 205 -15.62 4.73 21.21
C GLY A 205 -16.52 3.69 20.51
N LYS A 206 -16.75 3.84 19.20
CA LYS A 206 -17.47 2.85 18.38
C LYS A 206 -16.48 2.03 17.56
N PRO A 207 -16.61 0.69 17.52
CA PRO A 207 -15.70 -0.16 16.77
C PRO A 207 -15.99 -0.10 15.27
N PHE A 208 -14.93 -0.05 14.47
CA PHE A 208 -14.97 -0.12 13.02
C PHE A 208 -13.89 -1.06 12.50
N SER A 209 -14.06 -1.50 11.25
CA SER A 209 -13.03 -2.22 10.52
C SER A 209 -12.97 -1.78 9.06
N THR A 210 -11.80 -1.97 8.46
CA THR A 210 -11.58 -1.77 7.03
C THR A 210 -10.68 -2.87 6.47
N PHE A 211 -10.84 -3.18 5.19
CA PHE A 211 -10.05 -4.20 4.50
C PHE A 211 -9.25 -3.57 3.37
N VAL A 212 -7.97 -3.93 3.29
CA VAL A 212 -7.10 -3.53 2.19
C VAL A 212 -6.54 -4.78 1.53
N SER A 213 -6.65 -4.86 0.21
CA SER A 213 -6.01 -5.91 -0.61
C SER A 213 -4.59 -5.50 -0.95
N GLY A 214 -3.64 -6.43 -0.80
CA GLY A 214 -2.23 -6.19 -1.06
C GLY A 214 -1.53 -5.38 0.04
N ALA A 215 -0.45 -4.69 -0.34
CA ALA A 215 0.31 -3.82 0.56
C ALA A 215 -0.42 -2.49 0.78
N LEU A 216 -0.33 -1.98 2.00
CA LEU A 216 -0.80 -0.64 2.34
C LEU A 216 0.17 0.41 1.79
N ALA A 217 -0.35 1.49 1.22
CA ALA A 217 0.45 2.58 0.67
C ALA A 217 -0.12 3.94 1.06
N ASP A 218 0.72 4.97 1.09
CA ASP A 218 0.27 6.34 1.31
C ASP A 218 -0.79 6.75 0.28
N GLY A 219 -1.79 7.50 0.73
CA GLY A 219 -2.89 7.92 -0.13
C GLY A 219 -3.86 6.79 -0.51
N SER A 220 -3.72 5.58 0.04
CA SER A 220 -4.70 4.49 -0.17
C SER A 220 -6.08 4.89 0.38
N MET A 221 -7.13 4.39 -0.27
CA MET A 221 -8.50 4.57 0.20
C MET A 221 -8.90 3.42 1.14
N LEU A 222 -9.38 3.78 2.32
CA LEU A 222 -9.92 2.90 3.34
C LEU A 222 -11.45 2.97 3.31
N PRO A 223 -12.13 1.90 2.85
CA PRO A 223 -13.58 1.80 2.92
C PRO A 223 -14.02 1.57 4.38
N ILE A 224 -14.91 2.40 4.91
CA ILE A 224 -15.39 2.31 6.31
C ILE A 224 -16.92 2.40 6.30
N ASP A 225 -17.61 1.33 6.71
CA ASP A 225 -19.07 1.33 6.86
C ASP A 225 -19.49 2.20 8.05
N ARG A 226 -19.71 3.50 7.82
CA ARG A 226 -19.94 4.51 8.85
C ARG A 226 -21.39 4.48 9.34
N ASP A 227 -22.33 4.08 8.48
CA ASP A 227 -23.75 3.97 8.84
C ASP A 227 -24.16 2.56 9.34
N GLY A 228 -23.27 1.56 9.22
CA GLY A 228 -23.46 0.22 9.77
C GLY A 228 -24.45 -0.63 8.97
N ASN A 229 -24.69 -0.32 7.70
CA ASN A 229 -25.67 -1.01 6.87
C ASN A 229 -25.12 -2.30 6.21
N GLY A 230 -23.84 -2.62 6.43
CA GLY A 230 -23.12 -3.75 5.86
C GLY A 230 -22.60 -3.52 4.44
N ARG A 231 -22.69 -2.29 3.90
CA ARG A 231 -22.24 -1.91 2.57
C ARG A 231 -21.54 -0.56 2.60
N VAL A 232 -20.31 -0.54 2.12
CA VAL A 232 -19.57 0.71 2.00
C VAL A 232 -19.96 1.48 0.75
N SER A 233 -20.40 2.72 0.95
CA SER A 233 -20.62 3.68 -0.13
C SER A 233 -19.30 4.22 -0.69
N ARG A 234 -19.02 3.92 -1.96
CA ARG A 234 -17.79 4.41 -2.62
C ARG A 234 -17.63 5.93 -2.64
N ARG A 235 -18.73 6.67 -2.49
CA ARG A 235 -18.73 8.14 -2.55
C ARG A 235 -18.66 8.80 -1.19
N PHE A 236 -19.27 8.19 -0.18
CA PHE A 236 -19.48 8.83 1.13
C PHE A 236 -18.68 8.15 2.24
N GLU A 237 -18.10 6.99 2.01
CA GLU A 237 -17.57 6.11 3.06
C GLU A 237 -16.18 5.58 2.73
N ASN A 238 -15.41 6.38 2.00
CA ASN A 238 -14.00 6.13 1.80
C ASN A 238 -13.18 7.26 2.42
N VAL A 239 -12.20 6.88 3.23
CA VAL A 239 -11.22 7.80 3.81
C VAL A 239 -9.88 7.57 3.15
N GLN A 240 -9.15 8.64 2.84
CA GLN A 240 -7.82 8.52 2.27
C GLN A 240 -6.75 8.59 3.37
N ILE A 241 -5.78 7.67 3.36
CA ILE A 241 -4.60 7.75 4.25
C ILE A 241 -3.86 9.07 3.99
N GLY A 242 -3.52 9.78 5.05
CA GLY A 242 -2.89 11.10 5.03
C GLY A 242 -3.89 12.27 5.02
N SER A 243 -5.16 12.03 4.71
CA SER A 243 -6.21 13.06 4.69
C SER A 243 -7.03 13.02 5.98
N ALA A 244 -7.30 14.20 6.54
CA ALA A 244 -8.22 14.32 7.67
C ALA A 244 -9.67 14.02 7.25
N PHE A 245 -10.43 13.40 8.14
CA PHE A 245 -11.85 13.12 7.99
C PHE A 245 -12.58 13.39 9.31
N ASN A 246 -13.83 13.86 9.25
CA ASN A 246 -14.63 14.09 10.45
C ASN A 246 -15.64 12.95 10.65
N PHE A 247 -15.70 12.46 11.88
CA PHE A 247 -16.71 11.51 12.36
C PHE A 247 -17.37 12.08 13.62
N THR A 248 -18.69 12.31 13.55
CA THR A 248 -19.52 12.80 14.66
C THR A 248 -18.98 14.05 15.39
N GLY A 249 -18.24 14.91 14.68
CA GLY A 249 -17.68 16.15 15.22
C GLY A 249 -16.20 16.05 15.60
N THR A 250 -15.64 14.85 15.73
CA THR A 250 -14.21 14.63 15.95
C THR A 250 -13.50 14.51 14.60
N THR A 251 -12.38 15.22 14.44
CA THR A 251 -11.54 15.09 13.24
C THR A 251 -10.43 14.09 13.49
N TYR A 252 -10.32 13.13 12.59
CA TYR A 252 -9.37 12.03 12.61
C TYR A 252 -8.49 12.08 11.38
N LYS A 253 -7.34 11.42 11.44
CA LYS A 253 -6.48 11.19 10.28
C LYS A 253 -5.80 9.84 10.41
N PHE A 254 -5.89 9.05 9.35
CA PHE A 254 -5.04 7.87 9.23
C PHE A 254 -3.66 8.29 8.70
N ALA A 255 -2.61 7.70 9.24
CA ALA A 255 -1.25 7.87 8.75
C ALA A 255 -0.55 6.51 8.64
N LEU A 256 0.50 6.47 7.83
CA LEU A 256 1.44 5.35 7.79
C LEU A 256 2.73 5.77 8.48
N GLU A 257 3.05 5.08 9.58
CA GLU A 257 4.28 5.27 10.34
C GLU A 257 5.03 3.93 10.37
N ASP A 258 6.23 3.91 9.80
CA ASP A 258 7.05 2.69 9.68
C ASP A 258 6.28 1.48 9.08
N GLY A 259 5.41 1.76 8.09
CA GLY A 259 4.58 0.76 7.44
C GLY A 259 3.36 0.28 8.23
N ARG A 260 3.09 0.89 9.40
CA ARG A 260 1.93 0.61 10.24
C ARG A 260 0.88 1.71 10.10
N LEU A 261 -0.37 1.29 9.98
CA LEU A 261 -1.50 2.22 10.01
C LEU A 261 -1.69 2.75 11.43
N THR A 262 -1.70 4.08 11.58
CA THR A 262 -1.99 4.78 12.83
C THR A 262 -3.23 5.65 12.64
N LEU A 263 -3.91 5.97 13.73
CA LEU A 263 -5.08 6.84 13.76
C LEU A 263 -4.86 7.94 14.81
N GLU A 264 -4.80 9.18 14.35
CA GLU A 264 -4.63 10.35 15.20
C GLU A 264 -5.88 11.24 15.20
N LYS A 265 -6.14 11.92 16.32
CA LYS A 265 -7.11 13.01 16.39
C LYS A 265 -6.44 14.29 15.92
N ALA A 266 -6.99 14.91 14.89
CA ALA A 266 -6.51 16.19 14.39
C ALA A 266 -7.08 17.34 15.24
N ALA A 267 -6.25 18.34 15.52
CA ALA A 267 -6.66 19.51 16.31
C ALA A 267 -7.58 20.46 15.54
N GLU A 268 -7.43 20.53 14.22
CA GLU A 268 -8.24 21.39 13.37
C GLU A 268 -9.55 20.68 12.98
N PRO A 269 -10.72 21.23 13.35
CA PRO A 269 -11.99 20.64 12.99
C PRO A 269 -12.27 20.86 11.50
N ILE A 270 -12.72 19.81 10.82
CA ILE A 270 -13.22 19.91 9.44
C ILE A 270 -14.71 19.56 9.36
N GLU A 271 -15.35 19.98 8.28
CA GLU A 271 -16.76 19.67 8.04
C GLU A 271 -17.01 18.16 7.95
N GLN A 272 -18.07 17.70 8.61
CA GLN A 272 -18.49 16.31 8.56
C GLN A 272 -19.01 15.96 7.17
N GLN A 273 -18.38 14.99 6.51
CA GLN A 273 -18.92 14.43 5.28
C GLN A 273 -20.26 13.75 5.56
N PRO A 274 -21.31 14.03 4.75
CA PRO A 274 -22.62 13.44 4.94
C PRO A 274 -22.55 11.91 4.85
N LEU A 275 -23.42 11.25 5.61
CA LEU A 275 -23.64 9.81 5.46
C LEU A 275 -24.31 9.51 4.11
N PRO A 276 -24.19 8.27 3.59
CA PRO A 276 -24.92 7.87 2.40
C PRO A 276 -26.42 8.12 2.56
N PRO A 277 -27.14 8.53 1.49
CA PRO A 277 -28.59 8.59 1.54
C PRO A 277 -29.15 7.19 1.78
N ASN A 278 -30.13 7.08 2.67
CA ASN A 278 -30.85 5.82 2.87
C ASN A 278 -31.81 5.58 1.69
N LEU A 279 -31.45 4.63 0.81
CA LEU A 279 -32.23 4.28 -0.38
C LEU A 279 -33.19 3.09 -0.16
N VAL A 280 -33.45 2.70 1.09
CA VAL A 280 -34.47 1.70 1.41
C VAL A 280 -35.85 2.23 1.00
N VAL A 281 -36.68 1.35 0.44
CA VAL A 281 -38.04 1.70 -0.02
C VAL A 281 -38.81 2.42 1.09
N GLY A 282 -39.36 3.59 0.77
CA GLY A 282 -40.11 4.44 1.70
C GLY A 282 -39.28 5.50 2.44
N GLN A 283 -37.95 5.49 2.29
CA GLN A 283 -37.08 6.54 2.83
C GLN A 283 -36.90 7.67 1.81
N LYS A 284 -36.76 8.90 2.31
CA LYS A 284 -36.56 10.08 1.46
C LYS A 284 -35.12 10.06 0.92
N ALA A 285 -34.96 9.96 -0.40
CA ALA A 285 -33.67 10.23 -1.04
C ALA A 285 -33.29 11.71 -0.82
N LEU A 286 -32.01 11.99 -0.52
CA LEU A 286 -31.53 13.37 -0.38
C LEU A 286 -31.72 14.10 -1.73
N THR A 287 -32.39 15.25 -1.69
CA THR A 287 -32.48 16.26 -2.75
C THR A 287 -31.27 17.17 -2.73
#